data_AF-A0AAD3HDA4-F1
#
_entry.id   AF-A0AAD3HDA4-F1
#
_cell.length_a   1.000
_cell.length_b   1.000
_cell.length_c   1.000
_cell.angle_alpha   90.00
_cell.angle_beta   90.00
_cell.angle_gamma   90.00
#
_symmetry.space_group_name_H-M   'P 1'
#
loop_
_entity.id
_entity.type
_entity.pdbx_description
1 polymer ?
#
loop_
_entity_poly.entity_id
_entity_poly.type
_entity_poly.pdbx_seq_one_letter_code
_entity_poly.pdbx_strand_id
1 'polypeptide(L)'
;MTNSDPENQTETQQQGDHQRHIHVGDYDISIDEDKAPLVGVAASAIILLIAVEIGQGIKRHIKEYGIAFASIALILSVVSLLPNNEQMKQYSPQLNYFLFVWCFIGACIMTFGDGPFIETSNGYFASWGMVIFAAMAMGYANIPLNDNLRRATEGQNLLLGLGACAIVCIVACVPYFDEYKFKAQGEAIFAIIVSIMTVLLVANFVYAKYQGNTAMLQYEFPTLGVFALMWVLAAAMTTFRGPFSTTGNGYFAMWAGAVLAVKAAIRAKGSAPVSTSVSESE
;
A
#
# COMPACT_ATOMS: atom_id res chain seq x y z
N MET A 1 44.05 -46.20 -0.77
CA MET A 1 42.89 -45.94 -1.65
C MET A 1 41.74 -45.50 -0.76
N THR A 2 41.68 -44.20 -0.49
CA THR A 2 40.61 -43.55 0.26
C THR A 2 39.96 -42.58 -0.71
N ASN A 3 38.79 -42.96 -1.22
CA ASN A 3 37.96 -42.13 -2.07
C ASN A 3 37.33 -41.05 -1.18
N SER A 4 37.71 -39.80 -1.37
CA SER A 4 37.04 -38.64 -0.80
C SER A 4 36.28 -37.94 -1.93
N ASP A 5 34.97 -38.16 -1.98
CA ASP A 5 34.07 -37.54 -2.95
C ASP A 5 34.00 -36.02 -2.71
N PRO A 6 34.25 -35.18 -3.74
CA PRO A 6 34.24 -33.73 -3.63
C PRO A 6 32.85 -33.09 -3.92
N GLU A 7 31.77 -33.85 -3.92
CA GLU A 7 30.48 -33.41 -4.48
C GLU A 7 29.53 -32.63 -3.55
N ASN A 8 29.92 -32.27 -2.33
CA ASN A 8 29.00 -31.65 -1.37
C ASN A 8 29.35 -30.23 -0.92
N GLN A 9 29.97 -29.42 -1.79
CA GLN A 9 30.32 -28.02 -1.48
C GLN A 9 29.74 -26.96 -2.44
N THR A 10 28.86 -27.33 -3.37
CA THR A 10 28.41 -26.38 -4.42
C THR A 10 26.97 -25.87 -4.27
N GLU A 11 26.23 -26.23 -3.22
CA GLU A 11 24.83 -25.78 -3.05
C GLU A 11 24.61 -24.60 -2.09
N THR A 12 25.66 -24.06 -1.45
CA THR A 12 25.52 -22.94 -0.49
C THR A 12 25.77 -21.55 -1.09
N GLN A 13 25.83 -21.39 -2.42
CA GLN A 13 26.25 -20.14 -3.07
C GLN A 13 25.34 -19.64 -4.20
N GLN A 14 24.02 -19.84 -4.10
CA GLN A 14 23.06 -19.18 -5.00
C GLN A 14 21.88 -18.51 -4.29
N GLN A 15 22.13 -17.94 -3.11
CA GLN A 15 21.27 -16.87 -2.59
C GLN A 15 21.99 -15.54 -2.82
N GLY A 16 22.05 -15.14 -4.10
CA GLY A 16 22.72 -13.91 -4.49
C GLY A 16 22.01 -12.71 -3.88
N ASP A 17 22.69 -12.01 -2.97
CA ASP A 17 22.33 -10.66 -2.55
C ASP A 17 22.07 -9.82 -3.81
N HIS A 18 20.80 -9.45 -4.04
CA HIS A 18 20.43 -8.57 -5.13
C HIS A 18 20.86 -7.14 -4.74
N GLN A 19 22.15 -6.85 -4.89
CA GLN A 19 22.67 -5.49 -4.73
C GLN A 19 22.42 -4.71 -6.01
N ARG A 20 21.75 -3.57 -5.89
CA ARG A 20 21.66 -2.61 -6.99
C ARG A 20 22.84 -1.64 -6.90
N HIS A 21 23.65 -1.65 -7.93
CA HIS A 21 24.75 -0.69 -8.09
C HIS A 21 24.22 0.58 -8.75
N ILE A 22 24.36 1.71 -8.07
CA ILE A 22 24.06 3.03 -8.62
C ILE A 22 25.38 3.78 -8.80
N HIS A 23 25.68 4.11 -10.05
CA HIS A 23 26.85 4.90 -10.41
C HIS A 23 26.49 6.39 -10.37
N VAL A 24 27.12 7.15 -9.48
CA VAL A 24 26.92 8.62 -9.37
C VAL A 24 28.28 9.31 -9.49
N GLY A 25 28.62 9.78 -10.69
CA GLY A 25 29.96 10.29 -10.98
C GLY A 25 30.98 9.16 -10.83
N ASP A 26 32.05 9.37 -10.06
CA ASP A 26 33.09 8.36 -9.82
C ASP A 26 32.79 7.41 -8.64
N TYR A 27 31.61 7.51 -8.03
CA TYR A 27 31.23 6.70 -6.87
C TYR A 27 30.25 5.59 -7.26
N ASP A 28 30.61 4.35 -6.93
CA ASP A 28 29.69 3.20 -6.94
C ASP A 28 29.07 3.02 -5.55
N ILE A 29 27.79 3.30 -5.46
CA ILE A 29 27.01 3.09 -4.23
C ILE A 29 26.22 1.80 -4.42
N SER A 30 26.57 0.75 -3.67
CA SER A 30 25.79 -0.49 -3.58
C SER A 30 24.76 -0.35 -2.46
N ILE A 31 23.48 -0.38 -2.83
CA ILE A 31 22.37 -0.44 -1.87
C ILE A 31 21.73 -1.81 -2.00
N ASP A 32 21.60 -2.52 -0.87
CA ASP A 32 20.75 -3.70 -0.82
C ASP A 32 19.35 -3.32 -1.28
N GLU A 33 18.82 -4.03 -2.27
CA GLU A 33 17.49 -3.76 -2.81
C GLU A 33 16.42 -3.76 -1.72
N ASP A 34 16.62 -4.58 -0.69
CA ASP A 34 15.78 -4.70 0.51
C ASP A 34 15.75 -3.43 1.37
N LYS A 35 16.80 -2.61 1.30
CA LYS A 35 16.96 -1.37 2.07
C LYS A 35 16.56 -0.13 1.29
N ALA A 36 16.44 -0.22 -0.03
CA ALA A 36 16.05 0.91 -0.89
C ALA A 36 14.73 1.59 -0.45
N PRO A 37 13.68 0.87 0.00
CA PRO A 37 12.47 1.52 0.51
C PRO A 37 12.73 2.43 1.71
N LEU A 38 13.64 2.06 2.63
CA LEU A 38 13.96 2.87 3.81
C LEU A 38 14.62 4.20 3.42
N VAL A 39 15.42 4.23 2.35
CA VAL A 39 15.94 5.48 1.77
C VAL A 39 14.79 6.37 1.27
N GLY A 40 13.78 5.76 0.65
CA GLY A 40 12.56 6.46 0.22
C GLY A 40 11.77 7.06 1.39
N VAL A 41 11.66 6.35 2.52
CA VAL A 41 11.06 6.90 3.76
C VAL A 41 11.87 8.09 4.25
N ALA A 42 13.20 7.96 4.35
CA ALA A 42 14.08 9.03 4.84
C ALA A 42 13.99 10.30 3.97
N ALA A 43 14.06 10.15 2.63
CA ALA A 43 13.94 11.27 1.71
C ALA A 43 12.57 11.96 1.82
N SER A 44 11.49 11.18 1.91
CA SER A 44 10.14 11.71 2.08
C SER A 44 9.98 12.43 3.43
N ALA A 45 10.56 11.89 4.50
CA ALA A 45 10.53 12.52 5.82
C ALA A 45 11.26 13.87 5.83
N ILE A 46 12.41 13.99 5.15
CA ILE A 46 13.14 15.26 5.00
C ILE A 46 12.29 16.28 4.25
N ILE A 47 11.66 15.90 3.14
CA ILE A 47 10.77 16.79 2.38
C ILE A 47 9.61 17.25 3.26
N LEU A 48 9.03 16.36 4.07
CA LEU A 48 7.95 16.73 4.99
C LEU A 48 8.42 17.70 6.07
N LEU A 49 9.59 17.48 6.68
CA LEU A 49 10.18 18.39 7.67
C LEU A 49 10.31 19.80 7.08
N ILE A 50 10.87 19.91 5.88
CA ILE A 50 11.02 21.19 5.18
C ILE A 50 9.64 21.83 4.92
N ALA A 51 8.67 21.04 4.43
CA ALA A 51 7.33 21.54 4.12
C ALA A 51 6.59 22.04 5.37
N VAL A 52 6.71 21.34 6.50
CA VAL A 52 6.10 21.73 7.78
C VAL A 52 6.76 22.98 8.35
N GLU A 53 8.08 23.13 8.19
CA GLU A 53 8.80 24.30 8.71
C GLU A 53 8.50 25.58 7.93
N ILE A 54 8.48 25.49 6.59
CA ILE A 54 8.26 26.63 5.69
C ILE A 54 6.77 26.98 5.58
N GLY A 55 5.87 26.02 5.84
CA GLY A 55 4.44 26.20 5.71
C GLY A 55 3.89 27.36 6.56
N GLN A 56 3.40 28.40 5.89
CA GLN A 56 2.77 29.54 6.54
C GLN A 56 1.35 29.19 7.00
N GLY A 57 0.94 29.69 8.17
CA GLY A 57 -0.43 29.50 8.68
C GLY A 57 -0.73 28.12 9.29
N ILE A 58 0.25 27.23 9.39
CA ILE A 58 0.09 25.95 10.08
C ILE A 58 -0.08 26.19 11.58
N LYS A 59 -1.18 25.68 12.18
CA LYS A 59 -1.42 25.78 13.62
C LYS A 59 -0.25 25.15 14.40
N ARG A 60 0.19 25.79 15.48
CA ARG A 60 1.38 25.36 16.26
C ARG A 60 1.38 23.87 16.64
N HIS A 61 0.27 23.36 17.18
CA HIS A 61 0.17 21.95 17.59
C HIS A 61 0.26 20.97 16.40
N ILE A 62 -0.28 21.35 15.24
CA ILE A 62 -0.18 20.55 14.00
C ILE A 62 1.26 20.58 13.47
N LYS A 63 1.92 21.74 13.54
CA LYS A 63 3.33 21.89 13.18
C LYS A 63 4.22 21.01 14.05
N GLU A 64 4.05 21.07 15.36
CA GLU A 64 4.78 20.24 16.33
C GLU A 64 4.55 18.74 16.07
N TYR A 65 3.30 18.34 15.80
CA TYR A 65 2.98 16.97 15.40
C TYR A 65 3.68 16.57 14.09
N GLY A 66 3.63 17.41 13.04
CA GLY A 66 4.26 17.15 11.75
C GLY A 66 5.79 16.97 11.85
N ILE A 67 6.44 17.78 12.70
CA ILE A 67 7.87 17.65 12.99
C ILE A 67 8.16 16.32 13.68
N ALA A 68 7.39 15.96 14.72
CA ALA A 68 7.56 14.70 15.44
C ALA A 68 7.32 13.49 14.52
N PHE A 69 6.25 13.55 13.72
CA PHE A 69 5.87 12.56 12.73
C PHE A 69 7.01 12.24 11.76
N ALA A 70 7.54 13.28 11.09
CA ALA A 70 8.62 13.14 10.13
C ALA A 70 9.95 12.77 10.79
N SER A 71 10.27 13.34 11.96
CA SER A 71 11.53 13.04 12.68
C SER A 71 11.60 11.59 13.13
N ILE A 72 10.50 11.05 13.70
CA ILE A 72 10.45 9.65 14.12
C ILE A 72 10.60 8.73 12.90
N ALA A 73 9.89 9.00 11.80
CA ALA A 73 10.02 8.20 10.59
C ALA A 73 11.45 8.24 10.01
N LEU A 74 12.07 9.42 9.99
CA LEU A 74 13.46 9.59 9.56
C LEU A 74 14.42 8.79 10.44
N ILE A 75 14.35 8.95 11.76
CA ILE A 75 15.23 8.25 12.70
C ILE A 75 15.08 6.74 12.55
N LEU A 76 13.86 6.22 12.54
CA LEU A 76 13.62 4.78 12.43
C LEU A 76 14.09 4.21 11.09
N SER A 77 13.89 4.95 9.99
CA SER A 77 14.39 4.55 8.67
C SER A 77 15.92 4.52 8.63
N VAL A 78 16.60 5.52 9.20
CA VAL A 78 18.06 5.58 9.27
C VAL A 78 18.62 4.47 10.16
N VAL A 79 18.04 4.25 11.34
CA VAL A 79 18.44 3.15 12.24
C VAL A 79 18.29 1.80 11.52
N SER A 80 17.24 1.63 10.73
CA SER A 80 17.02 0.40 9.94
C SER A 80 18.01 0.22 8.79
N LEU A 81 18.59 1.32 8.27
CA LEU A 81 19.61 1.28 7.21
C LEU A 81 21.00 0.89 7.74
N LEU A 82 21.30 1.25 8.99
CA LEU A 82 22.61 0.99 9.60
C LEU A 82 22.97 -0.51 9.59
N PRO A 83 24.27 -0.86 9.55
CA PRO A 83 24.71 -2.24 9.68
C PRO A 83 24.19 -2.82 10.99
N ASN A 84 23.27 -3.76 10.88
CA ASN A 84 22.57 -4.33 12.02
C ASN A 84 23.27 -5.61 12.47
N ASN A 85 23.66 -5.64 13.75
CA ASN A 85 24.06 -6.89 14.42
C ASN A 85 22.91 -7.92 14.31
N GLU A 86 23.21 -9.21 14.45
CA GLU A 86 22.22 -10.30 14.35
C GLU A 86 20.97 -10.06 15.24
N GLN A 87 21.15 -9.44 16.41
CA GLN A 87 20.04 -9.04 17.28
C GLN A 87 19.10 -7.99 16.65
N MET A 88 19.63 -7.00 15.93
CA MET A 88 18.81 -5.97 15.26
C MET A 88 18.08 -6.52 14.03
N LYS A 89 18.68 -7.48 13.33
CA LYS A 89 18.01 -8.20 12.22
C LYS A 89 16.73 -8.90 12.69
N GLN A 90 16.72 -9.43 13.92
CA GLN A 90 15.54 -10.05 14.52
C GLN A 90 14.37 -9.08 14.73
N TYR A 91 14.65 -7.80 15.01
CA TYR A 91 13.63 -6.77 15.30
C TYR A 91 13.27 -5.87 14.11
N SER A 92 14.09 -5.87 13.05
CA SER A 92 13.86 -5.09 11.83
C SER A 92 12.45 -5.26 11.25
N PRO A 93 11.88 -6.47 11.23
CA PRO A 93 10.52 -6.65 10.74
C PRO A 93 9.46 -5.86 11.53
N GLN A 94 9.44 -6.01 12.86
CA GLN A 94 8.49 -5.35 13.76
C GLN A 94 8.63 -3.82 13.66
N LEU A 95 9.87 -3.36 13.48
CA LEU A 95 10.16 -1.95 13.26
C LEU A 95 9.55 -1.44 11.95
N ASN A 96 9.64 -2.20 10.86
CA ASN A 96 9.03 -1.82 9.58
C ASN A 96 7.50 -1.80 9.64
N TYR A 97 6.88 -2.73 10.39
CA TYR A 97 5.43 -2.69 10.64
C TYR A 97 5.02 -1.46 11.45
N PHE A 98 5.75 -1.16 12.53
CA PHE A 98 5.53 0.05 13.31
C PHE A 98 5.66 1.29 12.43
N LEU A 99 6.73 1.35 11.62
CA LEU A 99 7.00 2.46 10.72
C LEU A 99 5.86 2.66 9.72
N PHE A 100 5.34 1.59 9.11
CA PHE A 100 4.18 1.68 8.22
C PHE A 100 2.94 2.23 8.93
N VAL A 101 2.57 1.69 10.10
CA VAL A 101 1.39 2.15 10.84
C VAL A 101 1.56 3.62 11.26
N TRP A 102 2.74 3.99 11.74
CA TRP A 102 3.10 5.37 12.07
C TRP A 102 2.97 6.30 10.87
N CYS A 103 3.54 5.92 9.73
CA CYS A 103 3.43 6.64 8.46
C CYS A 103 1.98 6.78 8.00
N PHE A 104 1.18 5.73 8.09
CA PHE A 104 -0.21 5.74 7.64
C PHE A 104 -1.08 6.67 8.50
N ILE A 105 -1.00 6.54 9.82
CA ILE A 105 -1.73 7.42 10.74
C ILE A 105 -1.29 8.88 10.57
N GLY A 106 0.02 9.11 10.49
CA GLY A 106 0.57 10.44 10.27
C GLY A 106 0.11 11.05 8.96
N ALA A 107 0.15 10.31 7.85
CA ALA A 107 -0.38 10.78 6.58
C ALA A 107 -1.87 11.13 6.66
N CYS A 108 -2.66 10.32 7.38
CA CYS A 108 -4.07 10.62 7.60
C CYS A 108 -4.26 11.95 8.35
N ILE A 109 -3.53 12.17 9.44
CA ILE A 109 -3.62 13.42 10.22
C ILE A 109 -3.12 14.63 9.42
N MET A 110 -2.06 14.46 8.62
CA MET A 110 -1.44 15.56 7.88
C MET A 110 -2.23 15.97 6.63
N THR A 111 -3.10 15.10 6.10
CA THR A 111 -3.74 15.29 4.79
C THR A 111 -5.27 15.24 4.78
N PHE A 112 -5.92 14.87 5.89
CA PHE A 112 -7.37 14.93 6.05
C PHE A 112 -7.80 15.95 7.10
N GLY A 113 -9.10 16.29 7.09
CA GLY A 113 -9.71 17.12 8.13
C GLY A 113 -9.08 18.51 8.20
N ASP A 114 -8.55 18.85 9.36
CA ASP A 114 -7.84 20.11 9.64
C ASP A 114 -6.32 20.03 9.36
N GLY A 115 -5.85 18.97 8.69
CA GLY A 115 -4.44 18.77 8.35
C GLY A 115 -3.86 19.92 7.50
N PRO A 116 -2.55 20.18 7.56
CA PRO A 116 -1.94 21.31 6.86
C PRO A 116 -1.75 21.06 5.36
N PHE A 117 -1.84 19.81 4.91
CA PHE A 117 -1.61 19.40 3.52
C PHE A 117 -2.83 18.67 2.95
N ILE A 118 -4.02 19.30 2.97
CA ILE A 118 -5.25 18.74 2.39
C ILE A 118 -5.20 18.79 0.86
N GLU A 119 -4.65 19.88 0.32
CA GLU A 119 -4.41 20.05 -1.10
C GLU A 119 -3.04 19.47 -1.50
N THR A 120 -2.92 19.06 -2.76
CA THR A 120 -1.68 18.52 -3.32
C THR A 120 -0.55 19.53 -3.23
N SER A 121 0.51 19.14 -2.54
CA SER A 121 1.72 19.93 -2.29
C SER A 121 2.90 18.99 -1.99
N ASN A 122 4.11 19.54 -1.81
CA ASN A 122 5.26 18.71 -1.42
C ASN A 122 5.04 17.99 -0.08
N GLY A 123 4.42 18.65 0.90
CA GLY A 123 4.08 18.02 2.19
C GLY A 123 3.04 16.91 2.04
N TYR A 124 2.07 17.07 1.13
CA TYR A 124 1.09 16.04 0.79
C TYR A 124 1.79 14.79 0.23
N PHE A 125 2.60 14.96 -0.82
CA PHE A 125 3.28 13.84 -1.48
C PHE A 125 4.35 13.21 -0.59
N ALA A 126 5.04 13.98 0.24
CA ALA A 126 5.98 13.47 1.22
C ALA A 126 5.31 12.60 2.28
N SER A 127 4.14 13.02 2.78
CA SER A 127 3.35 12.25 3.75
C SER A 127 2.96 10.88 3.20
N TRP A 128 2.42 10.83 1.98
CA TRP A 128 2.05 9.58 1.32
C TRP A 128 3.25 8.79 0.79
N GLY A 129 4.33 9.46 0.38
CA GLY A 129 5.58 8.84 -0.02
C GLY A 129 6.15 7.98 1.11
N MET A 130 6.16 8.51 2.34
CA MET A 130 6.55 7.72 3.51
C MET A 130 5.68 6.47 3.69
N VAL A 131 4.35 6.56 3.49
CA VAL A 131 3.46 5.38 3.58
C VAL A 131 3.82 4.33 2.53
N ILE A 132 3.98 4.74 1.28
CA ILE A 132 4.30 3.84 0.16
C ILE A 132 5.63 3.13 0.42
N PHE A 133 6.66 3.89 0.77
CA PHE A 133 7.98 3.33 1.02
C PHE A 133 8.04 2.49 2.30
N ALA A 134 7.32 2.87 3.36
CA ALA A 134 7.22 2.05 4.56
C ALA A 134 6.45 0.74 4.29
N ALA A 135 5.42 0.77 3.44
CA ALA A 135 4.71 -0.42 3.01
C ALA A 135 5.60 -1.36 2.19
N MET A 136 6.42 -0.81 1.30
CA MET A 136 7.43 -1.58 0.57
C MET A 136 8.46 -2.21 1.53
N ALA A 137 8.91 -1.48 2.57
CA ALA A 137 9.82 -2.00 3.58
C ALA A 137 9.23 -3.16 4.40
N MET A 138 7.90 -3.22 4.59
CA MET A 138 7.23 -4.38 5.19
C MET A 138 7.27 -5.62 4.28
N GLY A 139 7.31 -5.47 2.96
CA GLY A 139 7.34 -6.60 2.02
C GLY A 139 8.58 -7.49 2.18
N TYR A 140 9.65 -6.94 2.75
CA TYR A 140 10.93 -7.62 2.99
C TYR A 140 11.08 -8.16 4.42
N ALA A 141 10.15 -7.82 5.31
CA ALA A 141 10.15 -8.31 6.67
C ALA A 141 9.88 -9.83 6.67
N ASN A 142 10.93 -10.64 6.76
CA ASN A 142 10.90 -12.10 6.95
C ASN A 142 10.36 -12.49 8.34
N ILE A 143 9.20 -11.93 8.75
CA ILE A 143 8.49 -12.46 9.91
C ILE A 143 7.97 -13.84 9.52
N PRO A 144 7.98 -14.82 10.45
CA PRO A 144 7.04 -15.93 10.40
C PRO A 144 5.62 -15.38 10.61
N LEU A 145 5.09 -14.65 9.63
CA LEU A 145 3.65 -14.51 9.49
C LEU A 145 3.12 -15.94 9.42
N ASN A 146 2.02 -16.25 10.12
CA ASN A 146 1.41 -17.57 10.04
C ASN A 146 1.37 -18.01 8.57
N ASP A 147 1.98 -19.16 8.24
CA ASP A 147 2.16 -19.60 6.85
C ASP A 147 0.83 -19.58 6.07
N ASN A 148 -0.28 -19.84 6.77
CA ASN A 148 -1.62 -19.76 6.19
C ASN A 148 -2.03 -18.33 5.82
N LEU A 149 -1.69 -17.33 6.64
CA LEU A 149 -1.94 -15.93 6.34
C LEU A 149 -1.01 -15.44 5.23
N ARG A 150 0.26 -15.85 5.24
CA ARG A 150 1.22 -15.53 4.17
C ARG A 150 0.73 -16.07 2.83
N ARG A 151 0.32 -17.34 2.77
CA ARG A 151 -0.27 -17.94 1.56
C ARG A 151 -1.57 -17.25 1.13
N ALA A 152 -2.38 -16.83 2.09
CA ALA A 152 -3.64 -16.13 1.80
C ALA A 152 -3.41 -14.73 1.20
N THR A 153 -2.35 -14.02 1.60
CA THR A 153 -2.01 -12.68 1.10
C THR A 153 -1.04 -12.70 -0.07
N GLU A 154 -0.35 -13.83 -0.30
CA GLU A 154 0.61 -13.98 -1.38
C GLU A 154 -0.05 -13.76 -2.74
N GLY A 155 0.53 -12.83 -3.51
CA GLY A 155 -0.05 -12.38 -4.74
C GLY A 155 -1.45 -11.79 -4.57
N GLN A 156 -1.84 -11.20 -3.44
CA GLN A 156 -3.12 -10.45 -3.30
C GLN A 156 -2.91 -8.94 -3.30
N ASN A 157 -1.72 -8.46 -3.69
CA ASN A 157 -1.34 -7.04 -3.66
C ASN A 157 -2.37 -6.11 -4.32
N LEU A 158 -3.01 -6.55 -5.41
CA LEU A 158 -4.07 -5.76 -6.08
C LEU A 158 -5.33 -5.62 -5.22
N LEU A 159 -5.78 -6.70 -4.56
CA LEU A 159 -6.97 -6.67 -3.70
C LEU A 159 -6.69 -5.93 -2.39
N LEU A 160 -5.51 -6.12 -1.81
CA LEU A 160 -5.10 -5.39 -0.60
C LEU A 160 -4.96 -3.89 -0.89
N GLY A 161 -4.38 -3.51 -2.03
CA GLY A 161 -4.32 -2.12 -2.48
C GLY A 161 -5.71 -1.54 -2.76
N LEU A 162 -6.61 -2.32 -3.35
CA LEU A 162 -8.00 -1.91 -3.56
C LEU A 162 -8.73 -1.69 -2.22
N GLY A 163 -8.52 -2.57 -1.23
CA GLY A 163 -9.02 -2.41 0.13
C GLY A 163 -8.46 -1.16 0.82
N ALA A 164 -7.18 -0.85 0.62
CA ALA A 164 -6.58 0.40 1.12
C ALA A 164 -7.26 1.64 0.49
N CYS A 165 -7.49 1.63 -0.83
CA CYS A 165 -8.23 2.70 -1.50
C CYS A 165 -9.65 2.86 -0.93
N ALA A 166 -10.34 1.75 -0.65
CA ALA A 166 -11.66 1.75 -0.03
C ALA A 166 -11.65 2.42 1.36
N ILE A 167 -10.67 2.09 2.20
CA ILE A 167 -10.52 2.70 3.54
C ILE A 167 -10.27 4.22 3.42
N VAL A 168 -9.34 4.63 2.54
CA VAL A 168 -9.05 6.05 2.29
C VAL A 168 -10.29 6.78 1.78
N CYS A 169 -11.08 6.15 0.90
CA CYS A 169 -12.34 6.71 0.42
C CYS A 169 -13.39 6.89 1.52
N ILE A 170 -13.55 5.90 2.42
CA ILE A 170 -14.46 6.01 3.57
C ILE A 170 -14.10 7.22 4.42
N VAL A 171 -12.82 7.36 4.78
CA VAL A 171 -12.32 8.49 5.58
C VAL A 171 -12.51 9.82 4.83
N ALA A 172 -12.22 9.85 3.52
CA ALA A 172 -12.39 11.03 2.67
C ALA A 172 -13.84 11.52 2.59
N CYS A 173 -14.81 10.61 2.70
CA CYS A 173 -16.22 10.94 2.60
C CYS A 173 -16.81 11.49 3.91
N VAL A 174 -16.19 11.25 5.08
CA VAL A 174 -16.72 11.65 6.41
C VAL A 174 -17.12 13.14 6.47
N PRO A 175 -16.29 14.11 6.02
CA PRO A 175 -16.64 15.54 6.14
C PRO A 175 -17.87 15.98 5.34
N TYR A 176 -18.38 15.13 4.44
CA TYR A 176 -19.55 15.42 3.62
C TYR A 176 -20.86 14.93 4.24
N PHE A 177 -20.79 14.34 5.45
CA PHE A 177 -21.95 13.95 6.25
C PHE A 177 -22.24 14.90 7.40
N ASP A 178 -21.34 15.84 7.69
CA ASP A 178 -21.61 16.91 8.65
C ASP A 178 -22.50 18.00 8.03
N GLU A 179 -23.41 18.50 8.86
CA GLU A 179 -24.55 19.35 8.50
C GLU A 179 -24.12 20.54 7.59
N TYR A 180 -24.97 20.88 6.62
CA TYR A 180 -24.90 22.07 5.73
C TYR A 180 -24.20 21.96 4.36
N LYS A 181 -23.66 20.81 3.94
CA LYS A 181 -23.14 20.62 2.54
C LYS A 181 -23.96 19.60 1.74
N PHE A 182 -25.21 19.94 1.41
CA PHE A 182 -26.09 19.10 0.56
C PHE A 182 -25.61 18.90 -0.89
N LYS A 183 -24.55 19.59 -1.32
CA LYS A 183 -24.02 19.44 -2.68
C LYS A 183 -23.16 18.18 -2.76
N ALA A 184 -23.63 17.21 -3.54
CA ALA A 184 -22.99 15.92 -3.80
C ALA A 184 -23.06 14.84 -2.69
N GLN A 185 -24.05 14.93 -1.80
CA GLN A 185 -24.25 13.92 -0.75
C GLN A 185 -24.58 12.53 -1.34
N GLY A 186 -25.32 12.46 -2.44
CA GLY A 186 -25.66 11.19 -3.09
C GLY A 186 -24.43 10.47 -3.65
N GLU A 187 -23.51 11.22 -4.26
CA GLU A 187 -22.24 10.72 -4.79
C GLU A 187 -21.32 10.24 -3.66
N ALA A 188 -21.27 10.97 -2.54
CA ALA A 188 -20.52 10.57 -1.34
C ALA A 188 -21.09 9.27 -0.71
N ILE A 189 -22.42 9.17 -0.58
CA ILE A 189 -23.10 7.96 -0.09
C ILE A 189 -22.76 6.77 -1.00
N PHE A 190 -22.86 6.95 -2.32
CA PHE A 190 -22.55 5.89 -3.27
C PHE A 190 -21.10 5.41 -3.10
N ALA A 191 -20.13 6.33 -3.03
CA ALA A 191 -18.72 5.99 -2.85
C ALA A 191 -18.44 5.25 -1.53
N ILE A 192 -19.08 5.64 -0.43
CA ILE A 192 -19.00 4.90 0.84
C ILE A 192 -19.56 3.48 0.69
N ILE A 193 -20.72 3.31 0.06
CA ILE A 193 -21.33 1.99 -0.14
C ILE A 193 -20.38 1.09 -0.94
N VAL A 194 -19.87 1.58 -2.07
CA VAL A 194 -18.89 0.85 -2.90
C VAL A 194 -17.66 0.47 -2.06
N SER A 195 -17.16 1.40 -1.24
CA SER A 195 -15.98 1.18 -0.41
C SER A 195 -16.21 0.16 0.71
N ILE A 196 -17.32 0.22 1.44
CA ILE A 196 -17.67 -0.75 2.48
C ILE A 196 -17.82 -2.15 1.87
N MET A 197 -18.56 -2.25 0.76
CA MET A 197 -18.70 -3.51 0.04
C MET A 197 -17.34 -4.04 -0.43
N THR A 198 -16.43 -3.17 -0.84
CA THR A 198 -15.07 -3.55 -1.27
C THR A 198 -14.25 -4.08 -0.10
N VAL A 199 -14.29 -3.45 1.08
CA VAL A 199 -13.60 -3.95 2.28
C VAL A 199 -14.11 -5.36 2.63
N LEU A 200 -15.43 -5.56 2.62
CA LEU A 200 -16.03 -6.87 2.87
C LEU A 200 -15.63 -7.89 1.80
N LEU A 201 -15.58 -7.49 0.53
CA LEU A 201 -15.15 -8.35 -0.57
C LEU A 201 -13.70 -8.81 -0.39
N VAL A 202 -12.79 -7.88 -0.12
CA VAL A 202 -11.37 -8.18 0.09
C VAL A 202 -11.19 -9.11 1.30
N ALA A 203 -11.87 -8.82 2.42
CA ALA A 203 -11.84 -9.68 3.60
C ALA A 203 -12.33 -11.10 3.28
N ASN A 204 -13.42 -11.23 2.52
CA ASN A 204 -13.96 -12.51 2.11
C ASN A 204 -13.01 -13.30 1.21
N PHE A 205 -12.37 -12.68 0.21
CA PHE A 205 -11.41 -13.38 -0.65
C PHE A 205 -10.15 -13.82 0.11
N VAL A 206 -9.63 -12.97 0.99
CA VAL A 206 -8.49 -13.32 1.85
C VAL A 206 -8.88 -14.49 2.77
N TYR A 207 -10.06 -14.44 3.38
CA TYR A 207 -10.56 -15.51 4.25
C TYR A 207 -10.81 -16.82 3.49
N ALA A 208 -11.40 -16.75 2.29
CA ALA A 208 -11.63 -17.92 1.45
C ALA A 208 -10.32 -18.62 1.07
N LYS A 209 -9.28 -17.85 0.71
CA LYS A 209 -7.94 -18.39 0.47
C LYS A 209 -7.31 -18.98 1.71
N TYR A 210 -7.46 -18.31 2.86
CA TYR A 210 -7.01 -18.83 4.14
C TYR A 210 -7.62 -20.19 4.48
N GLN A 211 -8.90 -20.40 4.14
CA GLN A 211 -9.59 -21.68 4.31
C GLN A 211 -9.33 -22.69 3.18
N GLY A 212 -8.61 -22.31 2.12
CA GLY A 212 -8.44 -23.15 0.93
C GLY A 212 -9.73 -23.39 0.13
N ASN A 213 -10.75 -22.52 0.27
CA ASN A 213 -12.04 -22.68 -0.40
C ASN A 213 -11.96 -22.23 -1.87
N THR A 214 -11.72 -23.20 -2.76
CA THR A 214 -11.59 -22.96 -4.20
C THR A 214 -12.91 -22.68 -4.92
N ALA A 215 -14.05 -23.05 -4.35
CA ALA A 215 -15.36 -22.82 -4.96
C ALA A 215 -15.70 -21.31 -5.05
N MET A 216 -15.32 -20.54 -4.03
CA MET A 216 -15.52 -19.08 -4.04
C MET A 216 -14.64 -18.38 -5.08
N LEU A 217 -13.48 -18.96 -5.42
CA LEU A 217 -12.57 -18.41 -6.42
C LEU A 217 -13.12 -18.53 -7.85
N GLN A 218 -14.05 -19.45 -8.12
CA GLN A 218 -14.70 -19.56 -9.43
C GLN A 218 -15.51 -18.31 -9.79
N TYR A 219 -16.01 -17.58 -8.77
CA TYR A 219 -16.77 -16.35 -8.93
C TYR A 219 -15.89 -15.10 -8.81
N GLU A 220 -14.57 -15.24 -8.69
CA GLU A 220 -13.64 -14.12 -8.52
C GLU A 220 -13.70 -13.15 -9.70
N PHE A 221 -13.61 -13.66 -10.93
CA PHE A 221 -13.67 -12.81 -12.14
C PHE A 221 -14.97 -12.01 -12.29
N PRO A 222 -16.17 -12.62 -12.31
CA PRO A 222 -17.40 -11.86 -12.49
C PRO A 222 -17.63 -10.86 -11.34
N THR A 223 -17.30 -11.24 -10.10
CA THR A 223 -17.45 -10.34 -8.95
C THR A 223 -16.52 -9.14 -9.06
N LEU A 224 -15.23 -9.35 -9.34
CA LEU A 224 -14.28 -8.25 -9.53
C LEU A 224 -14.61 -7.40 -10.76
N GLY A 225 -15.20 -8.00 -11.81
CA GLY A 225 -15.70 -7.26 -12.97
C GLY A 225 -16.80 -6.27 -12.62
N VAL A 226 -17.76 -6.66 -11.78
CA VAL A 226 -18.81 -5.76 -11.27
C VAL A 226 -18.20 -4.65 -10.42
N PHE A 227 -17.27 -4.98 -9.52
CA PHE A 227 -16.61 -3.97 -8.70
C PHE A 227 -15.75 -3.01 -9.53
N ALA A 228 -15.08 -3.48 -10.59
CA ALA A 228 -14.35 -2.62 -11.51
C ALA A 228 -15.26 -1.58 -12.16
N LEU A 229 -16.45 -1.99 -12.62
CA LEU A 229 -17.46 -1.06 -13.14
C LEU A 229 -17.93 -0.07 -12.07
N MET A 230 -18.27 -0.57 -10.87
CA MET A 230 -18.72 0.28 -9.77
C MET A 230 -17.67 1.32 -9.36
N TRP A 231 -16.39 0.95 -9.29
CA TRP A 231 -15.30 1.87 -8.97
C TRP A 231 -15.07 2.92 -10.06
N VAL A 232 -15.14 2.55 -11.34
CA VAL A 232 -15.04 3.53 -12.45
C VAL A 232 -16.20 4.52 -12.40
N LEU A 233 -17.43 4.03 -12.20
CA LEU A 233 -18.62 4.90 -12.07
C LEU A 233 -18.53 5.79 -10.85
N ALA A 234 -18.12 5.25 -9.70
CA ALA A 234 -17.96 6.00 -8.48
C ALA A 234 -16.86 7.06 -8.63
N ALA A 235 -15.74 6.74 -9.27
CA ALA A 235 -14.67 7.71 -9.54
C ALA A 235 -15.15 8.84 -10.45
N ALA A 236 -15.86 8.52 -11.54
CA ALA A 236 -16.43 9.53 -12.41
C ALA A 236 -17.45 10.42 -11.68
N MET A 237 -18.39 9.84 -10.94
CA MET A 237 -19.39 10.60 -10.18
C MET A 237 -18.73 11.50 -9.13
N THR A 238 -17.86 10.93 -8.30
CA THR A 238 -17.24 11.66 -7.20
C THR A 238 -16.26 12.74 -7.64
N THR A 239 -15.64 12.62 -8.81
CA THR A 239 -14.64 13.59 -9.27
C THR A 239 -15.17 14.61 -10.28
N PHE A 240 -16.13 14.25 -11.14
CA PHE A 240 -16.74 15.20 -12.06
C PHE A 240 -17.93 15.96 -11.46
N ARG A 241 -18.72 15.32 -10.58
CA ARG A 241 -19.87 15.97 -9.91
C ARG A 241 -19.55 16.42 -8.48
N GLY A 242 -18.55 15.80 -7.86
CA GLY A 242 -18.20 15.99 -6.45
C GLY A 242 -18.56 14.75 -5.62
N PRO A 243 -18.06 14.62 -4.39
CA PRO A 243 -17.42 15.69 -3.62
C PRO A 243 -15.94 15.96 -3.90
N PHE A 244 -15.26 15.10 -4.65
CA PHE A 244 -13.82 15.15 -4.90
C PHE A 244 -13.49 15.89 -6.21
N SER A 245 -13.97 17.12 -6.38
CA SER A 245 -13.70 17.91 -7.60
C SER A 245 -12.28 18.48 -7.67
N THR A 246 -11.57 18.49 -6.54
CA THR A 246 -10.18 18.94 -6.40
C THR A 246 -9.29 17.74 -6.10
N THR A 247 -8.05 17.75 -6.57
CA THR A 247 -7.07 16.70 -6.29
C THR A 247 -6.74 16.64 -4.79
N GLY A 248 -6.81 15.43 -4.23
CA GLY A 248 -6.61 15.14 -2.82
C GLY A 248 -6.91 13.67 -2.52
N ASN A 249 -7.02 13.29 -1.25
CA ASN A 249 -7.08 11.88 -0.84
C ASN A 249 -8.23 11.11 -1.48
N GLY A 250 -9.45 11.66 -1.43
CA GLY A 250 -10.62 11.07 -2.06
C GLY A 250 -10.45 10.93 -3.58
N TYR A 251 -9.95 11.99 -4.24
CA TYR A 251 -9.70 11.97 -5.69
C TYR A 251 -8.75 10.82 -6.09
N PHE A 252 -7.59 10.71 -5.43
CA PHE A 252 -6.61 9.68 -5.76
C PHE A 252 -7.09 8.28 -5.38
N ALA A 253 -7.75 8.12 -4.23
CA ALA A 253 -8.30 6.84 -3.80
C ALA A 253 -9.32 6.29 -4.81
N MET A 254 -10.18 7.15 -5.35
CA MET A 254 -11.19 6.75 -6.32
C MET A 254 -10.57 6.27 -7.64
N TRP A 255 -9.61 7.01 -8.19
CA TRP A 255 -8.97 6.61 -9.45
C TRP A 255 -7.99 5.45 -9.28
N ALA A 256 -7.21 5.42 -8.21
CA ALA A 256 -6.33 4.28 -7.90
C ALA A 256 -7.17 3.01 -7.65
N GLY A 257 -8.27 3.12 -6.90
CA GLY A 257 -9.23 2.04 -6.68
C GLY A 257 -9.81 1.52 -7.99
N ALA A 258 -10.23 2.40 -8.91
CA ALA A 258 -10.71 2.00 -10.23
C ALA A 258 -9.65 1.22 -11.04
N VAL A 259 -8.41 1.71 -11.09
CA VAL A 259 -7.31 1.01 -11.79
C VAL A 259 -7.02 -0.35 -11.16
N LEU A 260 -6.98 -0.42 -9.82
CA LEU A 260 -6.71 -1.67 -9.09
C LEU A 260 -7.84 -2.67 -9.26
N ALA A 261 -9.10 -2.24 -9.22
CA ALA A 261 -10.27 -3.09 -9.44
C ALA A 261 -10.26 -3.67 -10.87
N VAL A 262 -9.97 -2.84 -11.89
CA VAL A 262 -9.84 -3.31 -13.28
C VAL A 262 -8.70 -4.31 -13.43
N LYS A 263 -7.52 -4.01 -12.88
CA LYS A 263 -6.36 -4.93 -12.92
C LYS A 263 -6.64 -6.24 -12.18
N ALA A 264 -7.32 -6.19 -11.03
CA ALA A 264 -7.71 -7.36 -10.28
C ALA A 264 -8.68 -8.24 -11.08
N ALA A 265 -9.67 -7.64 -11.74
CA ALA A 265 -10.60 -8.36 -12.63
C ALA A 265 -9.88 -9.00 -13.82
N ILE A 266 -9.01 -8.26 -14.53
CA ILE A 266 -8.24 -8.80 -15.67
C ILE A 266 -7.40 -10.00 -15.23
N ARG A 267 -6.74 -9.89 -14.06
CA ARG A 267 -5.95 -11.00 -13.52
C ARG A 267 -6.82 -12.22 -13.21
N ALA A 268 -7.96 -12.02 -12.53
CA ALA A 268 -8.86 -13.11 -12.20
C ALA A 268 -9.37 -13.86 -13.45
N LYS A 269 -9.56 -13.16 -14.57
CA LYS A 269 -9.89 -13.77 -15.86
C LYS A 269 -8.83 -14.77 -16.32
N GLY A 270 -7.55 -14.40 -16.19
CA GLY A 270 -6.43 -15.26 -16.59
C GLY A 270 -6.24 -16.49 -15.70
N SER A 271 -6.84 -16.50 -14.51
CA SER A 271 -6.80 -17.61 -13.55
C SER A 271 -8.03 -18.52 -13.61
N ALA A 272 -9.06 -18.18 -14.40
CA ALA A 272 -10.25 -19.00 -14.53
C ALA A 272 -9.89 -20.31 -15.26
N PRO A 273 -10.24 -21.49 -14.71
CA PRO A 273 -10.04 -22.74 -15.42
C PRO A 273 -10.86 -22.69 -16.71
N VAL A 274 -10.17 -22.81 -17.85
CA VAL A 274 -10.83 -23.02 -19.14
C VAL A 274 -11.66 -24.28 -18.97
N SER A 275 -12.98 -24.14 -18.95
CA SER A 275 -13.87 -25.28 -19.03
C SER A 275 -13.50 -26.04 -20.30
N THR A 276 -12.82 -27.17 -20.15
CA THR A 276 -12.66 -28.15 -21.20
C THR A 276 -14.06 -28.52 -21.63
N SER A 277 -14.49 -27.96 -22.77
CA SER A 277 -15.69 -28.38 -23.46
C SER A 277 -15.50 -29.88 -23.74
N VAL A 278 -16.31 -30.69 -23.05
CA VAL A 278 -16.50 -32.09 -23.37
C VAL A 278 -17.01 -32.15 -24.80
N SER A 279 -16.11 -32.41 -25.74
CA SER A 279 -16.46 -32.95 -27.04
C SER A 279 -16.72 -34.45 -26.84
N GLU A 280 -17.92 -34.78 -26.38
CA GLU A 280 -18.45 -36.12 -26.62
C GLU A 280 -19.14 -36.08 -27.99
N SER A 281 -18.42 -36.67 -28.94
CA SER A 281 -18.87 -37.09 -30.24
C SER A 281 -20.07 -38.03 -30.12
N GLU A 282 -21.19 -37.66 -30.72
CA GLU A 282 -22.13 -38.61 -31.34
C GLU A 282 -21.87 -38.69 -32.85
#